data_AF-A0A0R1KRZ3-F1
#
_entry.id   AF-A0A0R1KRZ3-F1
#
_cell.length_a   1.000
_cell.length_b   1.000
_cell.length_c   1.000
_cell.angle_alpha   90.00
_cell.angle_beta   90.00
_cell.angle_gamma   90.00
#
_symmetry.space_group_name_H-M   'P 1'
#
loop_
_entity.id
_entity.type
_entity.pdbx_description
1 polymer ?
#
loop_
_entity_poly.entity_id
_entity_poly.type
_entity_poly.pdbx_seq_one_letter_code
_entity_poly.pdbx_strand_id
1 'polypeptide(L)'
;MTVAIQKQFKESLGSKEKFSDFISDYFASHKVLTGNYDDGIYFENYQVHLDSKDGLVITLVTGSYTGQAFPIKDTEHISIEDFRQLILNKKFADKTESLSDVFHMTADTIA
;
A
#
# COMPACT_ATOMS: atom_id res chain seq x y z
N MET A 1 -17.77 -3.56 6.39
CA MET A 1 -17.03 -2.47 7.07
C MET A 1 -15.82 -1.96 6.28
N THR A 2 -15.47 -2.54 5.13
CA THR A 2 -14.27 -2.20 4.32
C THR A 2 -14.36 -0.87 3.55
N VAL A 3 -15.56 -0.47 3.08
CA VAL A 3 -15.74 0.76 2.27
C VAL A 3 -15.48 2.05 3.07
N ALA A 4 -15.80 2.07 4.36
CA ALA A 4 -15.62 3.27 5.19
C ALA A 4 -14.14 3.56 5.47
N ILE A 5 -13.35 2.52 5.74
CA ILE A 5 -11.91 2.64 6.04
C ILE A 5 -11.15 3.07 4.77
N GLN A 6 -11.49 2.50 3.61
CA GLN A 6 -10.88 2.91 2.35
C GLN A 6 -11.15 4.38 1.99
N LYS A 7 -12.35 4.89 2.30
CA LYS A 7 -12.67 6.32 2.15
C LYS A 7 -11.84 7.19 3.10
N GLN A 8 -11.73 6.81 4.37
CA GLN A 8 -10.92 7.53 5.36
C GLN A 8 -9.44 7.57 4.98
N PHE A 9 -8.90 6.47 4.45
CA PHE A 9 -7.53 6.43 3.93
C PHE A 9 -7.34 7.45 2.81
N LYS A 10 -8.22 7.41 1.79
CA LYS A 10 -8.13 8.35 0.66
C LYS A 10 -8.26 9.82 1.12
N GLU A 11 -9.15 10.09 2.06
CA GLU A 11 -9.30 11.43 2.65
C GLU A 11 -8.07 11.86 3.45
N SER A 12 -7.42 10.92 4.14
CA SER A 12 -6.22 11.20 4.95
C SER A 12 -5.02 11.61 4.10
N LEU A 13 -4.90 11.12 2.86
CA LEU A 13 -3.82 11.47 1.92
C LEU A 13 -3.68 12.98 1.68
N GLY A 14 -4.77 13.74 1.87
CA GLY A 14 -4.79 15.19 1.70
C GLY A 14 -3.97 15.97 2.73
N SER A 15 -3.51 15.36 3.83
CA SER A 15 -2.66 16.01 4.83
C SER A 15 -1.63 15.03 5.39
N LYS A 16 -0.39 15.51 5.59
CA LYS A 16 0.67 14.75 6.27
C LYS A 16 0.23 14.29 7.66
N GLU A 17 -0.36 15.18 8.44
CA GLU A 17 -0.80 14.89 9.82
C GLU A 17 -1.92 13.86 9.82
N LYS A 18 -2.99 14.10 9.03
CA LYS A 18 -4.13 13.17 8.95
C LYS A 18 -3.72 11.79 8.47
N PHE A 19 -2.81 11.72 7.50
CA PHE A 19 -2.29 10.46 7.01
C PHE A 19 -1.46 9.73 8.07
N SER A 20 -0.61 10.46 8.79
CA SER A 20 0.18 9.89 9.89
C SER A 20 -0.68 9.31 10.99
N ASP A 21 -1.71 10.05 11.42
CA ASP A 21 -2.66 9.61 12.43
C ASP A 21 -3.43 8.37 11.95
N PHE A 22 -3.97 8.44 10.73
CA PHE A 22 -4.70 7.31 10.13
C PHE A 22 -3.85 6.04 10.03
N ILE A 23 -2.60 6.15 9.53
CA ILE A 23 -1.70 5.01 9.38
C ILE A 23 -1.34 4.42 10.74
N SER A 24 -1.07 5.26 11.73
CA SER A 24 -0.76 4.81 13.09
C SER A 24 -1.95 4.08 13.72
N ASP A 25 -3.16 4.64 13.59
CA ASP A 25 -4.40 4.03 14.09
C ASP A 25 -4.75 2.73 13.37
N TYR A 26 -4.53 2.69 12.05
CA TYR A 26 -4.71 1.47 11.26
C TYR A 26 -3.80 0.36 11.78
N PHE A 27 -2.50 0.63 11.93
CA PHE A 27 -1.53 -0.36 12.40
C PHE A 27 -1.64 -0.72 13.89
N ALA A 28 -2.32 0.11 14.69
CA ALA A 28 -2.68 -0.26 16.07
C ALA A 28 -3.68 -1.44 16.12
N SER A 29 -4.49 -1.61 15.08
CA SER A 29 -5.53 -2.64 14.98
C SER A 29 -5.30 -3.68 13.89
N HIS A 30 -4.38 -3.43 12.96
CA HIS A 30 -4.07 -4.27 11.82
C HIS A 30 -2.57 -4.48 11.70
N LYS A 31 -2.12 -5.69 11.39
CA LYS A 31 -0.66 -5.93 11.31
C LYS A 31 -0.06 -5.53 9.96
N VAL A 32 -0.88 -5.50 8.91
CA VAL A 32 -0.40 -5.32 7.55
C VAL A 32 -1.39 -4.52 6.72
N LEU A 33 -0.86 -3.73 5.78
CA LEU A 33 -1.62 -3.13 4.68
C LEU A 33 -1.11 -3.74 3.38
N THR A 34 -2.02 -4.32 2.58
CA THR A 34 -1.68 -4.97 1.32
C THR A 34 -2.30 -4.26 0.13
N GLY A 35 -1.57 -4.18 -0.97
CA GLY A 35 -2.09 -3.70 -2.24
C GLY A 35 -1.74 -4.64 -3.39
N ASN A 36 -2.63 -4.78 -4.36
CA ASN A 36 -2.41 -5.62 -5.53
C ASN A 36 -2.86 -4.89 -6.80
N TYR A 37 -1.93 -4.71 -7.72
CA TYR A 37 -2.19 -4.26 -9.09
C TYR A 37 -1.90 -5.43 -10.03
N ASP A 38 -2.80 -5.72 -10.96
CA ASP A 38 -2.63 -6.76 -11.98
C ASP A 38 -3.42 -6.38 -13.24
N ASP A 39 -2.72 -6.22 -14.37
CA ASP A 39 -3.33 -5.90 -15.68
C ASP A 39 -3.36 -7.09 -16.66
N GLY A 40 -3.08 -8.30 -16.17
CA GLY A 40 -3.01 -9.53 -16.96
C GLY A 40 -1.69 -9.72 -17.73
N ILE A 41 -0.82 -8.71 -17.77
CA ILE A 41 0.54 -8.79 -18.35
C ILE A 41 1.60 -8.58 -17.27
N TYR A 42 1.33 -7.72 -16.31
CA TYR A 42 2.22 -7.29 -15.25
C TYR A 42 1.45 -7.20 -13.93
N PHE A 43 2.14 -7.51 -12.83
CA PHE A 43 1.57 -7.38 -11.49
C PHE A 43 2.53 -6.71 -10.52
N GLU A 44 1.96 -6.03 -9.53
CA GLU A 44 2.66 -5.48 -8.36
C GLU A 44 1.91 -5.88 -7.08
N ASN A 45 2.62 -6.52 -6.16
CA ASN A 45 2.12 -6.84 -4.83
C ASN A 45 2.86 -6.01 -3.78
N TYR A 46 2.09 -5.23 -3.04
CA TYR A 46 2.56 -4.37 -1.97
C TYR A 46 2.20 -4.97 -0.62
N GLN A 47 3.16 -4.96 0.29
CA GLN A 47 2.94 -5.29 1.68
C GLN A 47 3.62 -4.24 2.56
N VAL A 48 2.86 -3.62 3.45
CA VAL A 48 3.33 -2.52 4.31
C VAL A 48 3.08 -2.89 5.77
N HIS A 49 4.11 -2.71 6.59
CA HIS A 49 4.08 -2.98 8.03
C HIS A 49 4.71 -1.82 8.80
N LEU A 50 4.33 -1.64 10.06
CA LEU A 50 4.99 -0.69 10.95
C LEU A 50 6.43 -1.15 11.25
N ASP A 51 7.40 -0.25 11.12
CA ASP A 51 8.76 -0.48 11.58
C ASP A 51 8.87 -0.10 13.07
N SER A 52 9.75 -0.79 13.79
CA SER A 52 10.14 -0.56 15.18
C SER A 52 10.69 0.86 15.49
N LYS A 53 10.99 1.65 14.45
CA LYS A 53 11.56 3.01 14.55
C LYS A 53 10.57 4.10 14.10
N ASP A 54 9.26 3.88 14.27
CA ASP A 54 8.19 4.80 13.87
C ASP A 54 8.16 5.11 12.35
N GLY A 55 8.67 4.18 11.54
CA GLY A 55 8.62 4.20 10.08
C GLY A 55 7.75 3.09 9.52
N LEU A 56 7.87 2.83 8.22
CA LEU A 56 7.18 1.73 7.52
C LEU A 56 8.20 0.87 6.78
N VAL A 57 7.98 -0.44 6.82
CA VAL A 57 8.66 -1.37 5.92
C VAL A 57 7.70 -1.69 4.77
N ILE A 58 8.13 -1.40 3.54
CA ILE A 58 7.39 -1.73 2.32
C ILE A 58 8.12 -2.83 1.59
N THR A 59 7.41 -3.92 1.34
CA THR A 59 7.83 -4.97 0.42
C THR A 59 7.03 -4.85 -0.87
N LEU A 60 7.73 -4.74 -1.99
CA LEU A 60 7.16 -4.75 -3.33
C LEU A 60 7.61 -6.01 -4.05
N VAL A 61 6.66 -6.78 -4.59
CA VAL A 61 6.94 -7.88 -5.51
C VAL A 61 6.37 -7.54 -6.87
N THR A 62 7.24 -7.44 -7.88
CA THR A 62 6.84 -7.17 -9.27
C THR A 62 7.10 -8.39 -10.14
N GLY A 63 6.25 -8.61 -11.15
CA GLY A 63 6.44 -9.70 -12.09
C GLY A 63 5.67 -9.48 -13.39
N SER A 64 6.00 -10.27 -14.41
CA SER A 64 5.31 -10.25 -15.71
C SER A 64 4.94 -11.66 -16.13
N TYR A 65 3.73 -11.79 -16.68
CA TYR A 65 3.21 -13.06 -17.22
C TYR A 65 3.69 -13.34 -18.64
N THR A 66 4.26 -12.35 -19.33
CA THR A 66 4.71 -12.47 -20.73
C THR A 66 6.19 -12.86 -20.89
N GLY A 67 6.91 -13.08 -19.78
CA GLY A 67 8.32 -13.46 -19.78
C GLY A 67 8.66 -14.55 -18.76
N GLN A 68 9.79 -15.23 -18.97
CA GLN A 68 10.33 -16.25 -18.03
C GLN A 68 11.06 -15.65 -16.81
N ALA A 69 11.00 -14.33 -16.61
CA ALA A 69 11.70 -13.69 -15.51
C ALA A 69 11.00 -14.00 -14.18
N PHE A 70 11.78 -14.41 -13.18
CA PHE A 70 11.26 -14.58 -11.83
C PHE A 70 10.78 -13.23 -11.26
N PRO A 71 9.71 -13.24 -10.44
CA PRO A 71 9.28 -12.04 -9.74
C PRO A 71 10.43 -11.43 -8.94
N ILE A 72 10.58 -10.12 -9.01
CA ILE A 72 11.57 -9.36 -8.26
C ILE A 72 10.92 -8.93 -6.97
N LYS A 73 11.59 -9.21 -5.84
CA LYS A 73 11.19 -8.74 -4.53
C LYS A 73 12.15 -7.66 -4.06
N ASP A 74 11.60 -6.51 -3.71
CA ASP A 74 12.31 -5.40 -3.11
C ASP A 74 11.72 -5.06 -1.74
N THR A 75 12.54 -4.58 -0.81
CA THR A 75 12.10 -4.22 0.53
C THR A 75 12.84 -2.99 1.02
N GLU A 76 12.08 -1.97 1.36
CA GLU A 76 12.58 -0.65 1.74
C GLU A 76 12.01 -0.21 3.09
N HIS A 77 12.82 0.54 3.85
CA HIS A 77 12.38 1.25 5.04
C HIS A 77 12.14 2.70 4.67
N ILE A 78 10.92 3.21 4.87
CA ILE A 78 10.56 4.57 4.50
C ILE A 78 9.77 5.25 5.62
N SER A 79 9.73 6.59 5.60
CA SER A 79 8.88 7.32 6.54
C SER A 79 7.39 7.25 6.14
N ILE A 80 6.49 7.51 7.08
CA ILE A 80 5.04 7.58 6.78
C ILE A 80 4.75 8.68 5.74
N GLU A 81 5.49 9.78 5.75
CA GLU A 81 5.33 10.84 4.74
C GLU A 81 5.83 10.40 3.36
N ASP A 82 6.97 9.70 3.29
CA ASP A 82 7.46 9.17 2.01
C ASP A 82 6.47 8.15 1.44
N PHE A 83 5.83 7.36 2.29
CA PHE A 83 4.75 6.47 1.87
C PHE A 83 3.55 7.24 1.31
N ARG A 84 3.14 8.33 1.97
CA ARG A 84 2.08 9.22 1.46
C ARG A 84 2.43 9.77 0.08
N GLN A 85 3.67 10.22 -0.10
CA GLN A 85 4.17 10.71 -1.38
C GLN A 85 4.20 9.61 -2.44
N LEU A 86 4.60 8.39 -2.08
CA LEU A 86 4.55 7.24 -2.99
C LEU A 86 3.11 7.02 -3.49
N ILE A 87 2.13 6.99 -2.59
CA ILE A 87 0.71 6.81 -2.95
C ILE A 87 0.19 7.91 -3.87
N LEU A 88 0.56 9.17 -3.60
CA LEU A 88 0.10 10.31 -4.39
C LEU A 88 0.75 10.41 -5.77
N ASN A 89 1.99 9.95 -5.92
CA ASN A 89 2.78 10.16 -7.13
C ASN A 89 2.95 8.91 -8.00
N LYS A 90 2.72 7.71 -7.46
CA LYS A 90 2.82 6.46 -8.24
C LYS A 90 1.75 6.43 -9.31
N LYS A 91 2.20 6.20 -10.55
CA LYS A 91 1.36 5.98 -11.72
C LYS A 91 1.58 4.56 -12.21
N PHE A 92 0.50 3.82 -12.42
CA PHE A 92 0.56 2.50 -13.04
C PHE A 92 0.57 2.61 -14.57
N ALA A 93 0.81 1.48 -15.23
CA ALA A 93 0.71 1.36 -16.68
C ALA A 93 -0.73 1.65 -17.14
N ASP A 94 -1.72 1.08 -16.43
CA ASP A 94 -3.09 1.54 -16.51
C ASP A 94 -3.25 2.89 -15.78
N LYS A 95 -3.63 3.93 -16.53
CA LYS A 95 -3.82 5.28 -15.99
C LYS A 95 -5.14 5.45 -15.24
N THR A 96 -6.01 4.44 -15.27
CA THR A 96 -7.30 4.45 -14.57
C THR A 96 -7.20 3.99 -13.13
N GLU A 97 -6.12 3.32 -12.74
CA GLU A 97 -5.86 2.89 -11.37
C GLU A 97 -4.80 3.77 -10.69
N SER A 98 -5.03 4.13 -9.43
CA SER A 98 -4.05 4.78 -8.57
C SER A 98 -3.58 3.83 -7.47
N LEU A 99 -2.39 4.08 -6.91
CA LEU A 99 -1.88 3.25 -5.80
C LEU A 99 -2.84 3.26 -4.59
N SER A 100 -3.63 4.31 -4.42
CA SER A 100 -4.66 4.39 -3.37
C SER A 100 -5.90 3.53 -3.63
N ASP A 101 -6.16 3.14 -4.88
CA ASP A 101 -7.28 2.27 -5.25
C ASP A 101 -6.96 0.80 -5.00
N VAL A 102 -5.70 0.41 -5.23
CA VAL A 102 -5.26 -0.98 -5.15
C VAL A 102 -4.96 -1.44 -3.72
N PHE A 103 -4.85 -0.52 -2.75
CA PHE A 103 -4.69 -0.87 -1.35
C PHE A 103 -6.00 -1.41 -0.77
N HIS A 104 -5.97 -2.68 -0.40
CA HIS A 104 -7.08 -3.38 0.22
C HIS A 104 -6.97 -3.30 1.74
N MET A 105 -7.76 -2.41 2.32
CA MET A 105 -7.88 -2.27 3.77
C MET A 105 -8.88 -3.29 4.29
N THR A 106 -8.37 -4.46 4.65
CA THR A 106 -9.18 -5.49 5.31
C THR A 106 -9.20 -5.20 6.81
N ALA A 107 -10.38 -5.22 7.41
CA ALA A 107 -10.45 -5.52 8.84
C ALA A 107 -9.82 -6.90 9.01
N ASP A 108 -8.76 -7.04 9.83
CA ASP A 108 -8.13 -8.34 10.07
C ASP A 108 -9.23 -9.30 10.54
N THR A 109 -9.70 -10.17 9.64
CA THR A 109 -10.58 -11.26 10.04
C THR A 109 -9.71 -12.18 10.86
N ILE A 110 -9.78 -12.04 12.18
CA ILE A 110 -9.32 -13.03 13.13
C ILE A 110 -10.03 -14.33 12.72
N ALA A 111 -9.27 -15.26 12.14
CA ALA A 111 -9.68 -16.65 11.98
C ALA A 111 -9.53 -17.38 13.32
#